data_AF-A0A2D7GAV5-F1
#
_entry.id   AF-A0A2D7GAV5-F1
#
_cell.length_a   1.000
_cell.length_b   1.000
_cell.length_c   1.000
_cell.angle_alpha   90.00
_cell.angle_beta   90.00
_cell.angle_gamma   90.00
#
_symmetry.space_group_name_H-M   'P 1'
#
loop_
_entity.id
_entity.type
_entity.pdbx_description
1 polymer ?
#
loop_
_entity_poly.entity_id
_entity_poly.type
_entity_poly.pdbx_seq_one_letter_code
_entity_poly.pdbx_strand_id
1 'polypeptide(L)'
;MLEIYLELEIDKYSGRDDMSEFKKARKIYRSAHASIEKAKSHLSDLSNFEKVALTLSRSTAEIFTRIDQSLADLKAVISAREQRISNNKTRGGRDARADKIAELVAKVLIEKKRPITFGISAHDANEPSTDFGRGVKKAFEILNVTEGGNIEKAKIWRYPAKRAFEKYKKC
;
A
#
# COMPACT_ATOMS: atom_id res chain seq x y z
N MET A 1 17.44 15.29 -1.79
CA MET A 1 16.23 14.86 -1.02
C MET A 1 15.17 14.21 -1.91
N LEU A 2 14.67 14.88 -2.96
CA LEU A 2 13.69 14.29 -3.90
C LEU A 2 14.26 13.09 -4.69
N GLU A 3 15.55 13.16 -5.06
CA GLU A 3 16.26 12.07 -5.74
C GLU A 3 16.38 10.80 -4.87
N ILE A 4 16.69 10.96 -3.57
CA ILE A 4 16.78 9.84 -2.62
C ILE A 4 15.40 9.19 -2.39
N TYR A 5 14.35 10.01 -2.38
CA TYR A 5 12.97 9.51 -2.25
C TYR A 5 12.58 8.61 -3.42
N LEU A 6 12.88 9.03 -4.65
CA LEU A 6 12.63 8.26 -5.87
C LEU A 6 13.49 6.98 -5.91
N GLU A 7 14.76 7.06 -5.52
CA GLU A 7 15.67 5.90 -5.47
C GLU A 7 15.18 4.80 -4.51
N LEU A 8 14.52 5.19 -3.41
CA LEU A 8 14.01 4.24 -2.42
C LEU A 8 12.62 3.69 -2.74
N GLU A 9 11.96 4.20 -3.79
CA GLU A 9 10.65 3.75 -4.29
C GLU A 9 9.60 3.62 -3.17
N ILE A 10 9.59 4.60 -2.26
CA ILE A 10 8.78 4.56 -1.02
C ILE A 10 7.28 4.51 -1.33
N ASP A 11 6.87 5.13 -2.44
CA ASP A 11 5.52 5.17 -2.99
C ASP A 11 4.97 3.79 -3.39
N LYS A 12 5.84 2.81 -3.67
CA LYS A 12 5.44 1.44 -4.00
C LYS A 12 4.97 0.65 -2.78
N TYR A 13 5.25 1.13 -1.58
CA TYR A 13 4.91 0.47 -0.32
C TYR A 13 3.71 1.14 0.35
N SER A 14 2.93 0.34 1.06
CA SER A 14 1.74 0.80 1.78
C SER A 14 1.88 0.46 3.26
N GLY A 15 1.25 1.26 4.11
CA GLY A 15 1.30 1.03 5.56
C GLY A 15 0.64 -0.31 5.93
N ARG A 16 1.00 -0.85 7.09
CA ARG A 16 0.45 -2.15 7.56
C ARG A 16 -1.08 -2.19 7.61
N ASP A 17 -1.72 -1.08 7.96
CA ASP A 17 -3.19 -1.01 8.06
C ASP A 17 -3.84 -0.94 6.67
N ASP A 18 -3.30 -0.14 5.77
CA ASP A 18 -3.68 -0.12 4.35
C ASP A 18 -3.60 -1.53 3.75
N MET A 19 -2.61 -2.33 4.16
CA MET A 19 -2.47 -3.70 3.67
C MET A 19 -3.59 -4.63 4.12
N SER A 20 -4.13 -4.45 5.33
CA SER A 20 -5.31 -5.19 5.79
C SER A 20 -6.53 -4.80 4.97
N GLU A 21 -6.71 -3.50 4.73
CA GLU A 21 -7.79 -2.97 3.91
C GLU A 21 -7.69 -3.42 2.45
N PHE A 22 -6.49 -3.40 1.85
CA PHE A 22 -6.29 -3.89 0.49
C PHE A 22 -6.58 -5.37 0.34
N LYS A 23 -6.24 -6.19 1.35
CA LYS A 23 -6.60 -7.62 1.34
C LYS A 23 -8.11 -7.82 1.42
N LYS A 24 -8.81 -7.06 2.29
CA LYS A 24 -10.28 -7.07 2.38
C LYS A 24 -10.91 -6.61 1.07
N ALA A 25 -10.50 -5.47 0.54
CA ALA A 25 -10.99 -4.93 -0.73
C ALA A 25 -10.77 -5.90 -1.89
N ARG A 26 -9.59 -6.54 -2.00
CA ARG A 26 -9.32 -7.57 -3.02
C ARG A 26 -10.32 -8.73 -2.92
N LYS A 27 -10.64 -9.19 -1.72
CA LYS A 27 -11.64 -10.27 -1.52
C LYS A 27 -13.02 -9.83 -2.01
N ILE A 28 -13.41 -8.59 -1.72
CA ILE A 28 -14.68 -8.01 -2.17
C ILE A 28 -14.72 -7.92 -3.70
N TYR A 29 -13.68 -7.37 -4.33
CA TYR A 29 -13.61 -7.27 -5.80
C TYR A 29 -13.65 -8.63 -6.49
N ARG A 30 -12.94 -9.64 -5.96
CA ARG A 30 -13.01 -11.01 -6.48
C ARG A 30 -14.42 -11.60 -6.37
N SER A 31 -15.10 -11.34 -5.26
CA SER A 31 -16.49 -11.77 -5.09
C SER A 31 -17.41 -11.11 -6.11
N ALA A 32 -17.28 -9.79 -6.32
CA ALA A 32 -18.05 -9.05 -7.32
C ALA A 32 -17.79 -9.58 -8.74
N HIS A 33 -16.52 -9.81 -9.10
CA HIS A 33 -16.13 -10.38 -10.39
C HIS A 33 -16.79 -11.75 -10.61
N ALA A 34 -16.74 -12.65 -9.62
CA ALA A 34 -17.37 -13.96 -9.70
C ALA A 34 -18.90 -13.87 -9.87
N SER A 35 -19.55 -12.94 -9.19
CA SER A 35 -21.00 -12.71 -9.34
C SER A 35 -21.35 -12.23 -10.75
N ILE A 36 -20.56 -11.32 -11.33
CA ILE A 36 -20.79 -10.83 -12.70
C ILE A 36 -20.49 -11.93 -13.74
N GLU A 37 -19.45 -12.74 -13.55
CA GLU A 37 -19.21 -13.89 -14.45
C GLU A 37 -20.37 -14.89 -14.41
N LYS A 38 -20.91 -15.17 -13.22
CA LYS A 38 -22.09 -16.03 -13.09
C LYS A 38 -23.31 -15.44 -13.81
N ALA A 39 -23.54 -14.13 -13.66
CA ALA A 39 -24.62 -13.44 -14.37
C ALA A 39 -24.42 -13.51 -15.89
N LYS A 40 -23.19 -13.28 -16.38
CA LYS A 40 -22.84 -13.42 -17.80
C LYS A 40 -23.13 -14.83 -18.32
N SER A 41 -22.76 -15.85 -17.56
CA SER A 41 -23.02 -17.25 -17.91
C SER A 41 -24.52 -17.52 -18.09
N HIS A 42 -25.34 -17.13 -17.10
CA HIS A 42 -26.80 -17.33 -17.19
C HIS A 42 -27.41 -16.57 -18.38
N LEU A 43 -26.95 -15.36 -18.67
CA LEU A 43 -27.42 -14.60 -19.83
C LEU A 43 -26.97 -15.23 -21.15
N SER A 44 -25.82 -15.92 -21.17
CA SER A 44 -25.35 -16.65 -22.33
C SER A 44 -26.15 -17.93 -22.61
N ASP A 45 -26.86 -18.45 -21.61
CA ASP A 45 -27.75 -19.62 -21.75
C ASP A 45 -29.12 -19.26 -22.37
N LEU A 46 -29.42 -17.97 -22.53
CA LEU A 46 -30.63 -17.52 -23.20
C LEU A 46 -30.69 -18.02 -24.65
N SER A 47 -31.91 -18.25 -25.13
CA SER A 47 -32.15 -18.58 -26.54
C SER A 47 -31.67 -17.45 -27.45
N ASN A 48 -31.36 -17.77 -28.70
CA ASN A 48 -30.96 -16.75 -29.68
C ASN A 48 -32.07 -15.70 -29.88
N PHE A 49 -33.34 -16.12 -29.81
CA PHE A 49 -34.48 -15.21 -29.87
C PHE A 49 -34.46 -14.19 -28.73
N GLU A 50 -34.29 -14.63 -27.48
CA GLU A 50 -34.23 -13.75 -26.31
C GLU A 50 -33.01 -12.82 -26.36
N LYS A 51 -31.86 -13.31 -26.83
CA LYS A 51 -30.65 -12.48 -27.02
C LYS A 51 -30.89 -11.36 -28.03
N VAL A 52 -31.57 -11.67 -29.15
CA VAL A 52 -31.96 -10.67 -30.15
C VAL A 52 -32.99 -9.68 -29.58
N ALA A 53 -34.01 -10.17 -28.87
CA ALA A 53 -35.02 -9.32 -28.23
C ALA A 53 -34.38 -8.35 -27.20
N LEU A 54 -33.44 -8.83 -26.39
CA LEU A 54 -32.69 -8.01 -25.44
C LEU A 54 -31.83 -6.95 -26.13
N THR A 55 -31.23 -7.28 -27.28
CA THR A 55 -30.41 -6.35 -28.07
C THR A 55 -31.27 -5.26 -28.71
N LEU A 56 -32.49 -5.60 -29.13
CA LEU A 56 -33.44 -4.66 -29.74
C LEU A 56 -34.15 -3.79 -28.70
N SER A 57 -34.29 -4.29 -27.47
CA SER A 57 -34.83 -3.52 -26.36
C SER A 57 -33.89 -2.38 -25.97
N ARG A 58 -34.31 -1.13 -26.24
CA ARG A 58 -33.53 0.10 -25.96
C ARG A 58 -33.01 0.22 -24.53
N SER A 59 -33.68 -0.37 -23.54
CA SER A 59 -33.24 -0.33 -22.13
C SER A 59 -32.15 -1.36 -21.83
N THR A 60 -31.96 -2.38 -22.68
CA THR A 60 -31.07 -3.53 -22.42
C THR A 60 -30.05 -3.80 -23.53
N ALA A 61 -30.05 -2.99 -24.60
CA ALA A 61 -29.21 -3.16 -25.79
C ALA A 61 -27.71 -3.30 -25.50
N GLU A 62 -27.26 -2.78 -24.35
CA GLU A 62 -25.84 -2.74 -23.97
C GLU A 62 -25.49 -3.68 -22.81
N ILE A 63 -26.41 -4.55 -22.35
CA ILE A 63 -26.17 -5.38 -21.15
C ILE A 63 -24.89 -6.21 -21.28
N PHE A 64 -24.70 -6.91 -22.41
CA PHE A 64 -23.50 -7.72 -22.62
C PHE A 64 -22.22 -6.88 -22.66
N THR A 65 -22.25 -5.74 -23.34
CA THR A 65 -21.11 -4.81 -23.41
C THR A 65 -20.75 -4.26 -22.04
N ARG A 66 -21.73 -3.86 -21.22
CA ARG A 66 -21.51 -3.35 -19.86
C ARG A 66 -20.99 -4.42 -18.91
N ILE A 67 -21.47 -5.66 -19.06
CA ILE A 67 -20.94 -6.82 -18.32
C ILE A 67 -19.47 -7.03 -18.66
N ASP A 68 -19.11 -7.04 -19.95
CA ASP A 68 -17.74 -7.24 -20.39
C ASP A 68 -16.80 -6.13 -19.91
N GLN A 69 -17.24 -4.87 -19.99
CA GLN A 69 -16.52 -3.73 -19.43
C GLN A 69 -16.32 -3.87 -17.93
N SER A 70 -17.39 -4.21 -17.18
CA SER A 70 -17.31 -4.38 -15.73
C SER A 70 -16.37 -5.50 -15.32
N LEU A 71 -16.33 -6.61 -16.07
CA LEU A 71 -15.38 -7.71 -15.84
C LEU A 71 -13.94 -7.25 -16.09
N ALA A 72 -13.69 -6.54 -17.19
CA ALA A 72 -12.37 -6.00 -17.51
C ALA A 72 -11.88 -5.02 -16.42
N ASP A 73 -12.75 -4.11 -15.98
CA ASP A 73 -12.45 -3.11 -14.95
C ASP A 73 -12.15 -3.79 -13.60
N LEU A 74 -12.99 -4.74 -13.19
CA LEU A 74 -12.75 -5.49 -11.95
C LEU A 74 -11.45 -6.30 -12.01
N LYS A 75 -11.14 -6.91 -13.16
CA LYS A 75 -9.88 -7.64 -13.36
C LYS A 75 -8.67 -6.71 -13.24
N ALA A 76 -8.74 -5.52 -13.84
CA ALA A 76 -7.69 -4.52 -13.73
C ALA A 76 -7.50 -4.06 -12.26
N VAL A 77 -8.59 -3.78 -11.55
CA VAL A 77 -8.55 -3.40 -10.13
C VAL A 77 -7.97 -4.52 -9.26
N ILE A 78 -8.40 -5.77 -9.48
CA ILE A 78 -7.88 -6.94 -8.76
C ILE A 78 -6.36 -7.06 -8.98
N SER A 79 -5.91 -6.97 -10.24
CA SER A 79 -4.49 -7.05 -10.60
C SER A 79 -3.67 -5.94 -9.92
N ALA A 80 -4.15 -4.69 -9.97
CA ALA A 80 -3.50 -3.57 -9.29
C ALA A 80 -3.39 -3.78 -7.77
N ARG A 81 -4.43 -4.35 -7.13
CA ARG A 81 -4.40 -4.67 -5.69
C ARG A 81 -3.45 -5.82 -5.38
N GLU A 82 -3.38 -6.84 -6.24
CA GLU A 82 -2.43 -7.95 -6.10
C GLU A 82 -0.98 -7.51 -6.24
N GLN A 83 -0.69 -6.62 -7.20
CA GLN A 83 0.63 -6.03 -7.35
C GLN A 83 1.03 -5.24 -6.10
N ARG A 84 0.14 -4.39 -5.56
CA ARG A 84 0.38 -3.68 -4.29
C ARG A 84 0.63 -4.64 -3.14
N ILE A 85 -0.15 -5.72 -3.02
CA ILE A 85 0.08 -6.74 -1.99
C ILE A 85 1.41 -7.46 -2.18
N SER A 86 1.80 -7.76 -3.42
CA SER A 86 3.07 -8.42 -3.74
C SER A 86 4.27 -7.53 -3.38
N ASN A 87 4.19 -6.24 -3.72
CA ASN A 87 5.23 -5.26 -3.39
C ASN A 87 5.42 -5.10 -1.87
N ASN A 88 4.36 -5.33 -1.10
CA ASN A 88 4.37 -5.27 0.36
C ASN A 88 4.59 -6.64 1.04
N LYS A 89 5.16 -7.64 0.34
CA LYS A 89 5.58 -8.92 0.96
C LYS A 89 6.69 -8.68 1.98
N THR A 90 6.32 -8.50 3.24
CA THR A 90 7.28 -8.38 4.34
C THR A 90 7.51 -9.73 5.01
N ARG A 91 8.79 -10.08 5.19
CA ARG A 91 9.20 -11.26 5.94
C ARG A 91 8.94 -11.01 7.43
N GLY A 92 8.01 -11.75 8.03
CA GLY A 92 7.74 -11.71 9.48
C GLY A 92 6.92 -10.52 9.99
N GLY A 93 6.01 -9.94 9.18
CA GLY A 93 5.08 -8.90 9.65
C GLY A 93 5.71 -7.52 9.86
N ARG A 94 6.89 -7.27 9.28
CA ARG A 94 7.55 -5.96 9.23
C ARG A 94 6.73 -4.98 8.39
N ASP A 95 6.90 -3.69 8.62
CA ASP A 95 6.38 -2.65 7.74
C ASP A 95 7.52 -2.19 6.81
N ALA A 96 7.47 -2.60 5.54
CA ALA A 96 8.50 -2.28 4.55
C ALA A 96 8.59 -0.78 4.28
N ARG A 97 7.45 -0.08 4.34
CA ARG A 97 7.40 1.35 4.11
C ARG A 97 8.10 2.08 5.25
N ALA A 98 7.80 1.69 6.50
CA ALA A 98 8.46 2.23 7.68
C ALA A 98 9.98 2.04 7.61
N ASP A 99 10.43 0.88 7.15
CA ASP A 99 11.85 0.60 6.93
C ASP A 99 12.46 1.53 5.88
N LYS A 100 11.80 1.72 4.73
CA LYS A 100 12.30 2.60 3.66
C LYS A 100 12.35 4.07 4.07
N ILE A 101 11.40 4.55 4.87
CA ILE A 101 11.43 5.91 5.41
C ILE A 101 12.60 6.07 6.40
N ALA A 102 12.89 5.07 7.24
CA ALA A 102 14.05 5.12 8.11
C ALA A 102 15.36 5.13 7.31
N GLU A 103 15.43 4.38 6.21
CA GLU A 103 16.55 4.44 5.27
C GLU A 103 16.67 5.80 4.58
N LEU A 104 15.56 6.45 4.22
CA LEU A 104 15.55 7.80 3.64
C LEU A 104 16.20 8.81 4.60
N VAL A 105 15.76 8.81 5.86
CA VAL A 105 16.32 9.70 6.89
C VAL A 105 17.81 9.43 7.09
N ALA A 106 18.23 8.16 7.09
CA ALA A 106 19.64 7.79 7.18
C ALA A 106 20.46 8.35 6.00
N LYS A 107 20.00 8.13 4.76
CA LYS A 107 20.67 8.65 3.56
C LYS A 107 20.76 10.18 3.53
N VAL A 108 19.72 10.87 3.97
CA VAL A 108 19.74 12.34 4.09
C VAL A 108 20.80 12.80 5.09
N LEU A 109 20.96 12.11 6.23
CA LEU A 109 22.02 12.46 7.18
C LEU A 109 23.42 12.19 6.62
N ILE A 110 23.63 11.08 5.90
CA ILE A 110 24.90 10.77 5.22
C ILE A 110 25.26 11.87 4.21
N GLU A 111 24.30 12.25 3.36
CA GLU A 111 24.49 13.32 2.36
C GLU A 111 24.85 14.66 3.03
N LYS A 112 24.31 14.92 4.22
CA LYS A 112 24.62 16.09 5.05
C LYS A 112 25.87 15.92 5.92
N LYS A 113 26.63 14.83 5.78
CA LYS A 113 27.81 14.50 6.58
C LYS A 113 27.54 14.52 8.09
N ARG A 114 26.33 14.13 8.50
CA ARG A 114 25.94 14.02 9.91
C ARG A 114 26.04 12.57 10.37
N PRO A 115 26.50 12.34 11.62
CA PRO A 115 26.61 10.98 12.14
C PRO A 115 25.23 10.34 12.28
N ILE A 116 25.11 9.07 11.89
CA ILE A 116 23.95 8.25 12.20
C ILE A 116 24.24 7.53 13.51
N THR A 117 23.56 7.95 14.58
CA THR A 117 23.60 7.28 15.88
C THR A 117 22.21 6.81 16.27
N PHE A 118 22.13 5.74 17.05
CA PHE A 118 20.87 5.21 17.55
C PHE A 118 20.88 5.23 19.08
N GLY A 119 19.80 5.74 19.66
CA GLY A 119 19.66 5.89 21.10
C GLY A 119 18.22 6.21 21.48
N ILE A 120 17.85 5.76 22.67
CA ILE A 120 16.57 6.04 23.33
C ILE A 120 16.80 7.00 24.50
N SER A 121 15.79 7.78 24.86
CA SER A 121 15.81 8.66 26.03
C SER A 121 15.84 7.83 27.30
N ALA A 122 16.54 8.34 28.33
CA ALA A 122 16.56 7.74 29.65
C ALA A 122 15.22 7.91 30.40
N HIS A 123 14.46 8.95 30.07
CA HIS A 123 13.18 9.26 30.71
C HIS A 123 11.99 8.57 30.06
N ASP A 124 12.07 8.28 28.75
CA ASP A 124 11.04 7.56 28.00
C ASP A 124 11.69 6.66 26.94
N ALA A 125 11.54 5.35 27.12
CA ALA A 125 12.12 4.35 26.21
C ALA A 125 11.50 4.38 24.79
N ASN A 126 10.39 5.12 24.60
CA ASN A 126 9.76 5.37 23.31
C ASN A 126 10.22 6.68 22.66
N GLU A 127 11.04 7.50 23.33
CA GLU A 127 11.57 8.73 22.75
C GLU A 127 13.01 8.54 22.22
N PRO A 128 13.32 9.07 21.02
CA PRO A 128 14.68 9.04 20.50
C PRO A 128 15.57 10.08 21.20
N SER A 129 16.76 9.68 21.64
CA SER A 129 17.76 10.62 22.15
C SER A 129 18.66 11.21 21.05
N THR A 130 18.68 10.59 19.88
CA THR A 130 19.56 10.93 18.75
C THR A 130 18.84 11.71 17.64
N ASP A 131 19.57 12.54 16.90
CA ASP A 131 19.01 13.31 15.78
C ASP A 131 18.42 12.40 14.68
N PHE A 132 19.07 11.27 14.42
CA PHE A 132 18.57 10.26 13.50
C PHE A 132 17.23 9.69 13.98
N GLY A 133 17.15 9.22 15.23
CA GLY A 133 15.90 8.72 15.80
C GLY A 133 14.78 9.76 15.79
N ARG A 134 15.08 11.02 16.14
CA ARG A 134 14.13 12.14 16.08
C ARG A 134 13.65 12.40 14.65
N GLY A 135 14.55 12.33 13.67
CA GLY A 135 14.23 12.46 12.26
C GLY A 135 13.28 11.37 11.77
N VAL A 136 13.54 10.11 12.12
CA VAL A 136 12.65 8.98 11.75
C VAL A 136 11.28 9.14 12.39
N LYS A 137 11.23 9.46 13.69
CA LYS A 137 9.95 9.69 14.40
C LYS A 137 9.16 10.82 13.76
N LYS A 138 9.79 11.96 13.50
CA LYS A 138 9.15 13.12 12.86
C LYS A 138 8.67 12.82 11.44
N ALA A 139 9.42 12.03 10.67
CA ALA A 139 9.00 11.58 9.35
C ALA A 139 7.71 10.73 9.43
N PHE A 140 7.59 9.86 10.44
CA PHE A 140 6.37 9.10 10.68
C PHE A 140 5.21 9.96 11.16
N GLU A 141 5.44 10.98 11.99
CA GLU A 141 4.40 11.93 12.39
C GLU A 141 3.81 12.65 11.17
N ILE A 142 4.68 13.19 10.29
CA ILE A 142 4.26 13.90 9.08
C ILE A 142 3.44 12.97 8.17
N LEU A 143 3.93 11.74 7.94
CA LEU A 143 3.27 10.79 7.05
C LEU A 143 1.92 10.29 7.61
N ASN A 144 1.86 10.02 8.91
CA ASN A 144 0.59 9.63 9.56
C ASN A 144 -0.45 10.75 9.50
N VAL A 145 -0.04 12.02 9.67
CA VAL A 145 -0.96 13.17 9.56
C VAL A 145 -1.51 13.30 8.14
N THR A 146 -0.69 13.12 7.11
CA THR A 146 -1.16 13.17 5.72
C THR A 146 -2.12 12.03 5.34
N GLU A 147 -2.11 10.92 6.09
CA GLU A 147 -2.92 9.73 5.81
C GLU A 147 -4.16 9.63 6.69
N GLY A 148 -4.45 10.65 7.50
CA GLY A 148 -5.56 10.61 8.48
C GLY A 148 -5.36 9.54 9.57
N GLY A 149 -4.11 9.12 9.80
CA GLY A 149 -3.75 8.08 10.75
C GLY A 149 -3.64 8.57 12.20
N ASN A 150 -3.73 7.65 13.16
CA ASN A 150 -3.55 7.95 14.58
C ASN A 150 -2.06 8.26 14.91
N ILE A 151 -1.79 9.41 15.53
CA ILE A 151 -0.45 9.88 15.95
C ILE A 151 0.25 8.87 16.87
N GLU A 152 -0.48 8.04 17.61
CA GLU A 152 0.10 6.96 18.43
C GLU A 152 0.92 5.95 17.60
N LYS A 153 0.64 5.82 16.29
CA LYS A 153 1.41 4.97 15.38
C LYS A 153 2.81 5.53 15.10
N ALA A 154 3.03 6.83 15.28
CA ALA A 154 4.36 7.43 15.17
C ALA A 154 5.33 6.95 16.26
N LYS A 155 4.83 6.33 17.33
CA LYS A 155 5.65 5.67 18.36
C LYS A 155 6.42 4.44 17.81
N ILE A 156 6.06 3.94 16.62
CA ILE A 156 6.68 2.74 16.00
C ILE A 156 7.95 3.12 15.19
N TRP A 157 8.72 4.12 15.62
CA TRP A 157 9.97 4.55 14.96
C TRP A 157 11.17 3.64 15.26
N ARG A 158 11.19 3.04 16.46
CA ARG A 158 12.38 2.41 17.05
C ARG A 158 12.94 1.25 16.23
N TYR A 159 12.07 0.31 15.82
CA TYR A 159 12.52 -0.89 15.10
C TYR A 159 12.98 -0.58 13.66
N PRO A 160 12.25 0.23 12.86
CA PRO A 160 12.75 0.71 11.57
C PRO A 160 14.06 1.49 11.68
N ALA A 161 14.16 2.42 12.65
CA ALA A 161 15.37 3.19 12.88
C ALA A 161 16.56 2.30 13.25
N LYS A 162 16.37 1.32 14.16
CA LYS A 162 17.43 0.38 14.55
C LYS A 162 17.97 -0.39 13.33
N ARG A 163 17.08 -0.91 12.47
CA ARG A 163 17.49 -1.65 11.26
C ARG A 163 18.23 -0.77 10.27
N ALA A 164 17.73 0.43 10.01
CA ALA A 164 18.40 1.38 9.14
C ALA A 164 19.77 1.79 9.71
N PHE A 165 19.87 2.04 11.01
CA PHE A 165 21.15 2.28 11.68
C PHE A 165 22.10 1.09 11.50
N GLU A 166 21.69 -0.14 11.78
CA GLU A 166 22.53 -1.34 11.59
C GLU A 166 23.03 -1.48 10.14
N LYS A 167 22.21 -1.09 9.16
CA LYS A 167 22.57 -1.09 7.74
C LYS A 167 23.63 -0.03 7.40
N TYR A 168 23.52 1.17 7.95
CA TYR A 168 24.35 2.33 7.59
C TYR A 168 25.44 2.68 8.62
N LYS A 169 25.55 1.97 9.75
CA LYS A 169 26.59 2.17 10.78
C LYS A 169 28.02 1.96 10.25
N LYS A 170 28.16 1.27 9.11
CA LYS A 170 29.45 0.98 8.45
C LYS A 170 29.83 1.97 7.35
N CYS A 171 29.00 2.98 7.09
CA CYS A 171 29.24 4.02 6.08
C CYS A 171 29.90 5.25 6.68
#